data_AF-A0A352BBG3-F1
#
_entry.id   AF-A0A352BBG3-F1
#
_cell.length_a   1.000
_cell.length_b   1.000
_cell.length_c   1.000
_cell.angle_alpha   90.00
_cell.angle_beta   90.00
_cell.angle_gamma   90.00
#
_symmetry.space_group_name_H-M   'P 1'
#
loop_
_entity.id
_entity.type
_entity.pdbx_description
1 polymer ?
#
loop_
_entity_poly.entity_id
_entity_poly.type
_entity_poly.pdbx_seq_one_letter_code
_entity_poly.pdbx_strand_id
1 'polypeptide(L)'
;MNEIERPEMIKTTSPMTGEKRAAILFTELGSSVTDSMLPLFTNRELHRLRKAVKNMGPYNVRDDIIVLQRALAYGASKGLVPQNVPADSSVKQRSSELRSAANNDPSSMASLIRSWISEDEKGKNPER
;
A
#
# COMPACT_ATOMS: atom_id res chain seq x y z
N MET A 1 37.29 18.88 27.08
CA MET A 1 37.23 18.07 25.84
C MET A 1 35.88 17.37 25.88
N ASN A 2 34.93 17.82 25.05
CA ASN A 2 33.61 17.17 24.96
C ASN A 2 33.60 16.38 23.66
N GLU A 3 33.68 15.06 23.78
CA GLU A 3 33.39 14.15 22.66
C GLU A 3 31.91 14.27 22.35
N ILE A 4 31.60 14.85 21.20
CA ILE A 4 30.25 14.84 20.64
C ILE A 4 30.04 13.41 20.14
N GLU A 5 29.33 12.61 20.93
CA GLU A 5 28.82 11.32 20.50
C GLU A 5 28.04 11.52 19.20
N ARG A 6 28.57 10.96 18.11
CA ARG A 6 27.88 10.97 16.81
C ARG A 6 26.62 10.13 16.98
N PRO A 7 25.42 10.63 16.61
CA PRO A 7 24.22 9.82 16.66
C PRO A 7 24.41 8.61 15.74
N GLU A 8 24.28 7.42 16.33
CA GLU A 8 24.26 6.14 15.61
C GLU A 8 23.31 6.25 14.42
N MET A 9 23.81 5.95 13.23
CA MET A 9 22.99 5.85 12.02
C MET A 9 21.87 4.85 12.28
N ILE A 10 20.66 5.37 12.43
CA ILE A 10 19.42 4.61 12.53
C ILE A 10 19.44 3.56 11.43
N LYS A 11 19.47 2.27 11.81
CA LYS A 11 19.36 1.13 10.90
C LYS A 11 18.21 1.41 9.95
N THR A 12 18.52 1.72 8.70
CA THR A 12 17.54 1.93 7.65
C THR A 12 16.76 0.63 7.48
N THR A 13 15.56 0.57 8.05
CA THR A 13 14.58 -0.45 7.73
C THR A 13 14.45 -0.49 6.21
N SER A 14 14.73 -1.64 5.60
CA SER A 14 14.68 -1.78 4.14
C SER A 14 13.39 -1.14 3.61
N PRO A 15 13.46 -0.30 2.56
CA PRO A 15 12.28 0.39 2.05
C PRO A 15 11.19 -0.62 1.68
N MET A 16 9.95 -0.32 2.09
CA MET A 16 8.82 -1.22 1.86
C MET A 16 8.58 -1.42 0.36
N THR A 17 8.68 -2.67 -0.08
CA THR A 17 8.48 -3.05 -1.48
C THR A 17 7.06 -2.73 -1.95
N GLY A 18 6.88 -2.56 -3.25
CA GLY A 18 5.57 -2.33 -3.86
C GLY A 18 4.62 -3.52 -3.61
N GLU A 19 5.11 -4.75 -3.73
CA GLU A 19 4.35 -5.96 -3.41
C GLU A 19 3.87 -5.98 -1.95
N LYS A 20 4.72 -5.57 -0.98
CA LYS A 20 4.31 -5.51 0.44
C LYS A 20 3.24 -4.43 0.66
N ARG A 21 3.38 -3.25 0.03
CA ARG A 21 2.35 -2.19 0.08
C ARG A 21 1.01 -2.66 -0.48
N ALA A 22 1.05 -3.33 -1.64
CA ALA A 22 -0.13 -3.89 -2.27
C ALA A 22 -0.81 -4.94 -1.37
N ALA A 23 -0.04 -5.82 -0.75
CA ALA A 23 -0.55 -6.83 0.17
C ALA A 23 -1.22 -6.24 1.43
N ILE A 24 -0.59 -5.23 2.05
CA ILE A 24 -1.16 -4.53 3.21
C ILE A 24 -2.48 -3.87 2.81
N LEU A 25 -2.49 -3.07 1.74
CA LEU A 25 -3.72 -2.40 1.31
C LEU A 25 -4.83 -3.40 0.98
N PHE A 26 -4.52 -4.47 0.25
CA PHE A 26 -5.48 -5.50 -0.11
C PHE A 26 -6.07 -6.17 1.14
N THR A 27 -5.24 -6.44 2.16
CA THR A 27 -5.69 -7.00 3.44
C THR A 27 -6.56 -6.02 4.21
N GLU A 28 -6.16 -4.74 4.27
CA GLU A 28 -6.90 -3.67 4.95
C GLU A 28 -8.26 -3.40 4.32
N LEU A 29 -8.42 -3.57 3.00
CA LEU A 29 -9.72 -3.42 2.34
C LEU A 29 -10.71 -4.53 2.74
N GLY A 30 -10.22 -5.72 3.08
CA GLY A 30 -11.04 -6.85 3.50
C GLY A 30 -11.66 -7.63 2.33
N SER A 31 -12.08 -8.87 2.59
CA SER A 31 -12.55 -9.82 1.57
C SER A 31 -13.72 -9.28 0.76
N SER A 32 -14.74 -8.73 1.42
CA SER A 32 -15.95 -8.23 0.75
C SER A 32 -15.68 -7.19 -0.33
N VAL A 33 -14.74 -6.28 -0.08
CA VAL A 33 -14.34 -5.24 -1.05
C VAL A 33 -13.44 -5.84 -2.12
N THR A 34 -12.49 -6.67 -1.71
CA THR A 34 -11.48 -7.23 -2.62
C THR A 34 -12.02 -8.26 -3.60
N ASP A 35 -13.07 -8.99 -3.26
CA ASP A 35 -13.71 -9.96 -4.14
C ASP A 35 -14.20 -9.31 -5.45
N SER A 36 -14.71 -8.08 -5.37
CA SER A 36 -15.14 -7.31 -6.55
C SER A 36 -13.99 -6.91 -7.49
N MET A 37 -12.77 -6.83 -6.96
CA MET A 37 -11.58 -6.46 -7.72
C MET A 37 -10.86 -7.67 -8.33
N LEU A 38 -11.08 -8.89 -7.81
CA LEU A 38 -10.39 -10.10 -8.28
C LEU A 38 -10.46 -10.30 -9.81
N PRO A 39 -11.61 -10.09 -10.49
CA PRO A 39 -11.70 -10.26 -11.95
C PRO A 39 -10.91 -9.22 -12.75
N LEU A 40 -10.49 -8.11 -12.13
CA LEU A 40 -9.78 -7.01 -12.78
C LEU A 40 -8.27 -7.24 -12.87
N PHE A 41 -7.76 -8.26 -12.16
CA PHE A 41 -6.35 -8.63 -12.16
C PHE A 41 -6.08 -9.79 -13.11
N THR A 42 -4.90 -9.79 -13.73
CA THR A 42 -4.42 -10.96 -14.49
C THR A 42 -4.03 -12.09 -13.54
N ASN A 43 -3.98 -13.33 -14.04
CA ASN A 43 -3.50 -14.49 -13.26
C ASN A 43 -2.10 -14.27 -12.65
N ARG A 44 -1.21 -13.59 -13.39
CA ARG A 44 0.15 -13.25 -12.92
C ARG A 44 0.11 -12.26 -11.77
N GLU A 45 -0.71 -11.20 -11.88
CA GLU A 45 -0.89 -10.20 -10.83
C GLU A 45 -1.47 -10.84 -9.56
N LEU A 46 -2.52 -11.65 -9.70
CA LEU A 46 -3.14 -12.38 -8.58
C LEU A 46 -2.13 -13.33 -7.91
N HIS A 47 -1.31 -14.04 -8.69
CA HIS A 47 -0.29 -14.92 -8.12
C HIS A 47 0.72 -14.13 -7.27
N ARG A 48 1.20 -12.99 -7.77
CA ARG A 48 2.14 -12.12 -7.05
C ARG A 48 1.52 -11.52 -5.80
N LEU A 49 0.29 -11.00 -5.91
CA LEU A 49 -0.42 -10.43 -4.77
C LEU A 49 -0.66 -11.46 -3.66
N ARG A 50 -1.13 -12.67 -4.02
CA ARG A 50 -1.33 -13.77 -3.05
C ARG A 50 -0.01 -14.19 -2.39
N LYS A 51 1.08 -14.25 -3.17
CA LYS A 51 2.42 -14.54 -2.64
C LYS A 51 2.88 -13.44 -1.68
N ALA A 52 2.64 -12.17 -2.01
CA ALA A 52 2.97 -11.04 -1.15
C ALA A 52 2.17 -11.06 0.17
N VAL A 53 0.86 -11.31 0.12
CA VAL A 53 0.00 -11.49 1.31
C VAL A 53 0.49 -12.65 2.18
N LYS A 54 0.91 -13.77 1.58
CA LYS A 54 1.46 -14.91 2.31
C LYS A 54 2.81 -14.58 2.98
N ASN A 55 3.65 -13.80 2.29
CA ASN A 55 5.03 -13.56 2.70
C ASN A 55 5.23 -12.29 3.56
N MET A 56 4.25 -11.37 3.60
CA MET A 56 4.41 -10.13 4.35
C MET A 56 4.54 -10.34 5.86
N GLY A 57 4.05 -11.48 6.38
CA GLY A 57 4.04 -11.79 7.80
C GLY A 57 3.27 -10.76 8.62
N PRO A 58 3.45 -10.74 9.95
CA PRO A 58 2.96 -9.65 10.78
C PRO A 58 3.60 -8.33 10.36
N TYR A 59 2.79 -7.30 10.14
CA TYR A 59 3.23 -5.93 9.95
C TYR A 59 2.78 -5.07 11.14
N ASN A 60 3.39 -3.90 11.30
CA ASN A 60 3.10 -3.00 12.42
C ASN A 60 2.18 -1.84 11.99
N VAL A 61 1.61 -1.14 12.97
CA VAL A 61 0.71 0.00 12.75
C VAL A 61 1.35 1.13 11.93
N ARG A 62 2.68 1.27 11.98
CA ARG A 62 3.39 2.28 11.19
C ARG A 62 3.33 1.95 9.70
N ASP A 63 3.49 0.68 9.34
CA ASP A 63 3.36 0.20 7.96
C ASP A 63 1.94 0.48 7.42
N ASP A 64 0.91 0.26 8.24
CA ASP A 64 -0.48 0.57 7.88
C ASP A 64 -0.69 2.04 7.59
N ILE A 65 -0.24 2.91 8.50
CA ILE A 65 -0.40 4.36 8.35
C ILE A 65 0.25 4.83 7.04
N ILE A 66 1.45 4.36 6.73
CA ILE A 66 2.16 4.73 5.50
C ILE A 66 1.40 4.27 4.25
N VAL A 67 0.94 3.01 4.25
CA VAL A 67 0.20 2.45 3.10
C VAL A 67 -1.12 3.17 2.89
N LEU A 68 -1.90 3.35 3.96
CA LEU A 68 -3.21 4.00 3.89
C LEU A 68 -3.09 5.47 3.51
N GLN A 69 -2.09 6.20 4.01
CA GLN A 69 -1.84 7.59 3.60
C GLN A 69 -1.51 7.68 2.10
N ARG A 70 -0.66 6.78 1.59
CA ARG A 70 -0.33 6.75 0.14
C ARG A 70 -1.55 6.39 -0.71
N ALA A 71 -2.36 5.44 -0.27
CA ALA A 71 -3.59 5.06 -0.96
C ALA A 71 -4.62 6.20 -0.96
N LEU A 72 -4.76 6.92 0.15
CA LEU A 72 -5.62 8.11 0.23
C LEU A 72 -5.14 9.23 -0.69
N ALA A 73 -3.83 9.49 -0.75
CA ALA A 73 -3.27 10.47 -1.67
C ALA A 73 -3.55 10.10 -3.14
N TYR A 74 -3.42 8.82 -3.49
CA TYR A 74 -3.82 8.33 -4.80
C TYR A 74 -5.31 8.55 -5.06
N GLY A 75 -6.18 8.10 -4.15
CA GLY A 75 -7.62 8.26 -4.29
C GLY A 75 -8.03 9.73 -4.43
N ALA A 76 -7.41 10.63 -3.67
CA ALA A 76 -7.64 12.07 -3.75
C ALA A 76 -7.24 12.64 -5.11
N SER A 77 -6.10 12.19 -5.66
CA SER A 77 -5.64 12.59 -7.01
C SER A 77 -6.56 12.11 -8.14
N LYS A 78 -7.38 11.09 -7.86
CA LYS A 78 -8.36 10.51 -8.79
C LYS A 78 -9.80 10.96 -8.51
N GLY A 79 -10.03 11.79 -7.50
CA GLY A 79 -11.37 12.22 -7.10
C GLY A 79 -12.22 11.12 -6.44
N LEU A 80 -11.59 10.07 -5.91
CA LEU A 80 -12.27 8.90 -5.31
C LEU A 80 -12.48 9.05 -3.81
N VAL A 81 -11.64 9.85 -3.14
CA VAL A 81 -11.77 10.22 -1.73
C VAL A 81 -11.61 11.73 -1.56
N PRO A 82 -12.09 12.32 -0.45
CA PRO A 82 -11.86 13.73 -0.16
C PRO A 82 -10.36 14.09 -0.11
N GLN A 83 -9.97 15.25 -0.64
CA GLN A 83 -8.57 15.69 -0.63
C GLN A 83 -8.01 15.96 0.78
N ASN A 84 -8.88 16.25 1.75
CA ASN A 84 -8.52 16.67 3.09
C ASN A 84 -8.84 15.61 4.14
N VAL A 85 -8.48 14.34 3.91
CA VAL A 85 -8.54 13.34 4.99
C VAL A 85 -7.56 13.78 6.08
N PRO A 86 -8.03 14.07 7.32
CA PRO A 86 -7.19 14.67 8.35
C PRO A 86 -5.95 13.82 8.69
N ALA A 87 -4.81 14.45 8.95
CA ALA A 87 -3.55 13.75 9.24
C ALA A 87 -3.60 12.95 10.56
N ASP A 88 -4.51 13.28 11.46
CA ASP A 88 -4.81 12.63 12.74
C ASP A 88 -5.89 11.54 12.64
N SER A 89 -6.45 11.30 11.45
CA SER A 89 -7.42 10.21 11.24
C SER A 89 -6.86 8.85 11.70
N SER A 90 -7.69 8.06 12.38
CA SER A 90 -7.29 6.73 12.82
C SER A 90 -7.11 5.77 11.63
N VAL A 91 -6.31 4.71 11.80
CA VAL A 91 -6.17 3.62 10.80
C VAL A 91 -7.54 3.10 10.36
N LYS A 92 -8.44 2.85 11.33
CA LYS A 92 -9.80 2.38 11.07
C LYS A 92 -10.59 3.33 10.17
N GLN A 93 -10.50 4.65 10.41
CA GLN A 93 -11.19 5.65 9.59
C GLN A 93 -10.62 5.68 8.17
N ARG A 94 -9.29 5.68 8.02
CA ARG A 94 -8.63 5.66 6.70
C ARG A 94 -9.00 4.41 5.90
N SER A 95 -8.98 3.24 6.52
CA SER A 95 -9.41 1.99 5.87
C SER A 95 -10.89 2.07 5.47
N SER A 96 -11.75 2.68 6.29
CA SER A 96 -13.17 2.86 5.94
C SER A 96 -13.38 3.74 4.70
N GLU A 97 -12.68 4.87 4.60
CA GLU A 97 -12.72 5.77 3.43
C GLU A 97 -12.26 5.04 2.17
N LEU A 98 -11.14 4.31 2.25
CA LEU A 98 -10.60 3.55 1.12
C LEU A 98 -11.51 2.40 0.70
N ARG A 99 -12.17 1.72 1.64
CA ARG A 99 -13.18 0.70 1.35
C ARG A 99 -14.37 1.30 0.62
N SER A 100 -14.85 2.47 1.06
CA SER A 100 -15.93 3.19 0.37
C SER A 100 -15.52 3.56 -1.06
N ALA A 101 -14.31 4.08 -1.24
CA ALA A 101 -13.76 4.42 -2.55
C ALA A 101 -13.63 3.19 -3.46
N ALA A 102 -13.13 2.07 -2.93
CA ALA A 102 -12.98 0.82 -3.66
C ALA A 102 -14.32 0.20 -4.06
N ASN A 103 -15.36 0.34 -3.24
CA ASN A 103 -16.71 -0.12 -3.60
C ASN A 103 -17.34 0.75 -4.71
N ASN A 104 -17.05 2.06 -4.71
CA ASN A 104 -17.56 2.98 -5.73
C ASN A 104 -16.82 2.83 -7.07
N ASP A 105 -15.50 2.66 -7.03
CA ASP A 105 -14.66 2.45 -8.22
C ASP A 105 -13.59 1.37 -7.97
N PRO A 106 -13.95 0.09 -8.13
CA PRO A 106 -13.02 -1.02 -7.95
C PRO A 106 -11.91 -1.02 -9.00
N SER A 107 -12.14 -0.43 -10.18
CA SER A 107 -11.17 -0.41 -11.28
C SER A 107 -10.00 0.52 -11.00
N SER A 108 -10.28 1.72 -10.48
CA SER A 108 -9.22 2.64 -10.07
C SER A 108 -8.43 2.09 -8.88
N MET A 109 -9.10 1.45 -7.92
CA MET A 109 -8.39 0.83 -6.79
C MET A 109 -7.52 -0.36 -7.23
N ALA A 110 -8.04 -1.24 -8.09
CA ALA A 110 -7.26 -2.33 -8.67
C ALA A 110 -6.05 -1.81 -9.47
N SER A 111 -6.20 -0.67 -10.16
CA SER A 111 -5.11 -0.02 -10.88
C SER A 111 -3.99 0.48 -9.96
N LEU A 112 -4.32 1.02 -8.78
CA LEU A 112 -3.33 1.37 -7.76
C LEU A 112 -2.56 0.12 -7.30
N ILE A 113 -3.28 -0.93 -6.91
CA ILE A 113 -2.67 -2.18 -6.42
C ILE A 113 -1.76 -2.80 -7.50
N ARG A 114 -2.22 -2.82 -8.76
CA ARG A 114 -1.41 -3.25 -9.91
C ARG A 114 -0.12 -2.42 -10.02
N SER A 115 -0.23 -1.10 -9.95
CA SER A 115 0.92 -0.21 -10.10
C SER A 115 2.02 -0.53 -9.09
N TRP A 116 1.65 -0.78 -7.83
CA TRP A 116 2.58 -1.16 -6.77
C TRP A 116 3.17 -2.54 -6.97
N ILE A 117 2.40 -3.53 -7.40
CA ILE A 117 2.94 -4.86 -7.76
C ILE A 117 4.02 -4.71 -8.85
N SER A 118 3.84 -3.81 -9.81
CA SER A 118 4.80 -3.58 -10.89
C SER A 118 6.02 -2.71 -10.52
N GLU A 119 6.00 -1.95 -9.41
CA GLU A 119 7.15 -1.11 -9.00
C GLU A 119 8.42 -1.93 -8.79
N ASP A 120 8.28 -3.12 -8.19
CA ASP A 120 9.41 -4.00 -7.89
C ASP A 120 10.00 -4.68 -9.14
N GLU A 121 9.31 -4.65 -10.28
CA GLU A 121 9.85 -5.13 -11.57
C GLU A 121 10.76 -4.07 -12.21
N LYS A 122 10.45 -2.78 -12.03
CA LYS A 122 11.23 -1.68 -12.60
C LYS A 122 12.60 -1.52 -11.93
N GLY A 123 12.73 -1.96 -10.68
CA GLY A 123 14.01 -1.95 -9.95
C GLY A 123 14.94 -3.14 -10.24
N LYS A 124 14.50 -4.14 -11.01
CA LYS A 124 15.29 -5.34 -11.34
C LYS A 124 15.97 -5.30 -12.70
N ASN A 125 15.94 -4.17 -13.37
CA ASN A 125 16.72 -3.95 -14.58
C ASN A 125 17.83 -2.93 -14.30
N PRO A 126 18.96 -3.34 -13.68
CA PRO A 126 20.18 -2.58 -13.87
C PRO A 126 20.63 -2.84 -15.32
N GLU A 127 20.52 -1.83 -16.18
CA GLU A 127 21.37 -1.58 -17.37
C GLU A 127 21.79 -2.83 -18.20
N ARG A 128 21.24 -3.06 -19.40
CA ARG A 128 21.80 -2.54 -20.66
C ARG A 128 23.29 -2.22 -20.63
#